data_AF-A0A2S6A434-F1
#
_entry.id   AF-A0A2S6A434-F1
#
_cell.length_a   1.000
_cell.length_b   1.000
_cell.length_c   1.000
_cell.angle_alpha   90.00
_cell.angle_beta   90.00
_cell.angle_gamma   90.00
#
_symmetry.space_group_name_H-M   'P 1'
#
loop_
_entity.id
_entity.type
_entity.pdbx_description
1 polymer ?
#
loop_
_entity_poly.entity_id
_entity_poly.type
_entity_poly.pdbx_seq_one_letter_code
_entity_poly.pdbx_strand_id
1 'polypeptide(L)' 'MTDRPAGAQRPDDSQSAERPAKGRTRSAAESARLARIFGEALPRTSSDERAPDGELPRSGDDWLRAQVPPHHG' A
#
# COMPACT_ATOMS: atom_id res chain seq x y z
N MET A 1 30.92 -11.11 -32.73
CA MET A 1 31.33 -9.76 -32.33
C MET A 1 30.11 -8.84 -32.29
N THR A 2 29.38 -8.81 -31.17
CA THR A 2 28.97 -7.57 -30.48
C THR A 2 28.40 -7.95 -29.13
N ASP A 3 29.09 -7.50 -28.09
CA ASP A 3 28.76 -7.67 -26.68
C ASP A 3 27.60 -6.72 -26.32
N ARG A 4 26.60 -7.19 -25.57
CA ARG A 4 25.50 -6.36 -25.06
C ARG A 4 25.88 -5.95 -23.63
N PRO A 5 26.11 -4.65 -23.35
CA PRO A 5 26.54 -4.25 -22.03
C PRO A 5 25.45 -4.53 -20.99
N ALA A 6 25.90 -5.13 -19.89
CA ALA A 6 25.13 -5.45 -18.71
C ALA A 6 24.30 -4.24 -18.24
N GLY A 7 22.98 -4.39 -18.26
CA GLY A 7 22.08 -3.47 -17.57
C GLY A 7 22.44 -3.50 -16.09
N ALA A 8 22.93 -2.38 -15.59
CA ALA A 8 23.26 -2.18 -14.19
C ALA A 8 22.08 -2.62 -13.31
N GLN A 9 22.37 -3.57 -12.43
CA GLN A 9 21.52 -3.99 -11.33
C GLN A 9 21.01 -2.74 -10.61
N ARG A 10 19.70 -2.49 -10.64
CA ARG A 10 19.11 -1.50 -9.74
C ARG A 10 19.39 -1.98 -8.32
N PRO A 11 19.99 -1.16 -7.44
CA PRO A 11 20.12 -1.53 -6.04
C PRO A 11 18.71 -1.56 -5.44
N ASP A 12 18.22 -2.77 -5.27
CA ASP A 12 17.47 -3.22 -4.10
C ASP A 12 16.37 -2.26 -3.60
N ASP A 13 15.23 -2.26 -4.29
CA ASP A 13 13.92 -1.85 -3.73
C ASP A 13 13.45 -2.85 -2.63
N SER A 14 14.37 -3.55 -1.95
CA SER A 14 14.10 -4.44 -0.81
C SER A 14 14.27 -3.75 0.53
N GLN A 15 14.11 -2.43 0.59
CA GLN A 15 13.47 -1.84 1.76
C GLN A 15 11.97 -2.07 1.65
N SER A 16 11.58 -3.35 1.60
CA SER A 16 10.32 -3.81 2.15
C SER A 16 10.27 -3.18 3.52
N ALA A 17 9.45 -2.13 3.65
CA ALA A 17 9.28 -1.39 4.88
C ALA A 17 9.15 -2.42 5.99
N GLU A 18 10.19 -2.53 6.84
CA GLU A 18 10.12 -3.30 8.06
C GLU A 18 8.86 -2.77 8.73
N ARG A 19 7.79 -3.57 8.70
CA ARG A 19 6.57 -3.22 9.41
C ARG A 19 7.05 -3.00 10.83
N PRO A 20 6.96 -1.79 11.39
CA PRO A 20 7.55 -1.51 12.67
C PRO A 20 6.99 -2.55 13.63
N ALA A 21 7.90 -3.32 14.24
CA ALA A 21 7.55 -4.31 15.24
C ALA A 21 6.57 -3.64 16.21
N LYS A 22 5.40 -4.26 16.37
CA LYS A 22 4.25 -3.70 17.09
C LYS A 22 4.69 -3.40 18.53
N GLY A 23 5.04 -2.15 18.82
CA GLY A 23 5.41 -1.71 20.18
C GLY A 23 6.52 -0.67 20.35
N ARG A 24 7.25 -0.23 19.31
CA ARG A 24 8.27 0.83 19.51
C ARG A 24 7.61 2.21 19.60
N THR A 25 7.54 2.77 20.81
CA THR A 25 7.08 4.15 21.02
C THR A 25 8.04 5.12 20.34
N ARG A 26 7.52 5.97 19.43
CA ARG A 26 8.32 6.99 18.75
C ARG A 26 8.81 8.04 19.76
N SER A 27 9.99 8.61 19.49
CA SER A 27 10.45 9.76 20.29
C SER A 27 9.55 10.98 20.06
N ALA A 28 9.53 11.92 21.01
CA ALA A 28 8.79 13.17 20.88
C ALA A 28 9.25 13.99 19.66
N ALA A 29 10.57 14.04 19.41
CA ALA A 29 11.14 14.75 18.27
C ALA A 29 10.72 14.13 16.93
N GLU A 30 10.67 12.80 16.85
CA GLU A 30 10.21 12.09 15.66
C GLU A 30 8.73 12.31 15.41
N SER A 31 7.91 12.29 16.47
CA SER A 31 6.48 12.58 16.38
C SER A 31 6.21 14.02 15.91
N ALA A 32 6.98 15.00 16.41
CA ALA A 32 6.88 16.40 15.98
C ALA A 32 7.27 16.59 14.51
N ARG A 33 8.29 15.88 14.01
CA ARG A 33 8.65 15.90 12.58
C ARG A 33 7.54 15.36 11.69
N LEU A 34 6.89 14.26 12.10
CA LEU A 34 5.77 13.69 11.37
C LEU A 34 4.55 14.63 11.40
N ALA A 35 4.23 15.21 12.56
CA ALA A 35 3.11 16.13 12.69
C ALA A 35 3.28 17.40 11.84
N ARG A 36 4.52 17.87 11.64
CA ARG A 36 4.82 18.97 10.72
C ARG A 36 4.46 18.65 9.26
N ILE A 37 4.56 17.39 8.84
CA ILE A 37 4.32 16.96 7.46
C ILE A 37 2.86 16.52 7.29
N PHE A 38 2.36 15.71 8.21
CA PHE A 38 1.07 15.02 8.10
C PHE A 38 -0.04 15.63 8.96
N GLY A 39 0.29 16.61 9.81
CA GLY A 39 -0.61 17.12 10.84
C GLY A 39 -0.63 16.22 12.08
N GLU A 40 -1.19 16.76 13.17
CA GLU A 40 -1.41 16.01 14.42
C GLU A 40 -2.66 15.13 14.35
N ALA A 41 -3.69 15.61 13.64
CA ALA A 41 -4.96 14.92 13.52
C ALA A 41 -4.94 13.88 12.39
N LEU A 42 -5.31 12.64 12.71
CA LEU A 42 -5.58 11.63 11.70
C LEU A 42 -6.89 11.99 10.96
N PRO A 43 -6.98 11.70 9.64
CA PRO A 43 -8.24 11.78 8.92
C PRO A 43 -9.30 10.95 9.63
N ARG A 44 -10.53 11.49 9.73
CA ARG A 44 -11.68 10.70 10.16
C ARG A 44 -12.10 9.81 9.00
N THR A 45 -12.40 8.55 9.29
CA THR A 45 -13.01 7.66 8.32
C THR A 45 -14.41 8.15 7.97
N SER A 46 -14.79 8.03 6.70
CA SER A 46 -16.14 8.37 6.24
C SER A 46 -17.10 7.22 6.46
N SER A 47 -18.40 7.51 6.42
CA SER A 47 -19.45 6.51 6.65
C SER A 47 -19.54 5.44 5.55
N ASP A 48 -18.92 5.66 4.40
CA ASP A 48 -18.90 4.74 3.26
C ASP A 48 -17.68 3.78 3.28
N GLU A 49 -16.76 3.94 4.23
CA GLU A 49 -15.64 3.02 4.37
C GLU A 49 -16.13 1.61 4.74
N ARG A 50 -15.62 0.61 4.01
CA ARG A 50 -15.87 -0.79 4.32
C ARG A 50 -14.96 -1.24 5.45
N ALA A 51 -15.55 -1.89 6.44
CA ALA A 51 -14.81 -2.49 7.55
C ALA A 51 -13.89 -3.63 7.04
N PRO A 52 -12.75 -3.86 7.69
CA PRO A 52 -11.76 -4.86 7.26
C PRO A 52 -12.26 -6.31 7.35
N ASP A 53 -13.36 -6.54 8.05
CA ASP A 53 -14.11 -7.80 8.16
C ASP A 53 -15.26 -7.92 7.13
N GLY A 54 -15.36 -6.97 6.19
CA GLY A 54 -16.32 -7.04 5.09
C GLY A 54 -16.13 -8.30 4.23
N GLU A 55 -17.22 -8.74 3.61
CA GLU A 55 -17.26 -9.95 2.78
C GLU A 55 -16.19 -9.88 1.67
N LEU A 56 -15.09 -10.62 1.85
CA LEU A 56 -14.05 -10.74 0.83
C LEU A 56 -14.59 -11.58 -0.34
N PRO A 57 -14.28 -11.22 -1.59
CA PRO A 57 -14.65 -12.04 -2.76
C PRO A 57 -14.19 -13.48 -2.59
N ARG A 58 -15.05 -14.45 -2.96
CA ARG A 58 -14.72 -15.89 -2.84
C ARG A 58 -13.57 -16.29 -3.77
N SER A 59 -13.40 -15.58 -4.88
CA SER A 59 -12.29 -15.67 -5.81
C SER A 59 -11.78 -14.29 -6.20
N GLY A 60 -10.47 -14.16 -6.46
CA GLY A 60 -9.84 -12.89 -6.85
C GLY A 60 -10.42 -12.27 -8.13
N ASP A 61 -10.97 -13.11 -9.01
CA ASP A 61 -11.53 -12.67 -10.29
C ASP A 61 -13.02 -12.32 -10.22
N ASP A 62 -13.71 -12.60 -9.10
CA ASP A 62 -15.18 -12.43 -9.00
C ASP A 62 -15.58 -10.97 -9.22
N TRP A 63 -14.82 -10.05 -8.63
CA TRP A 63 -15.05 -8.61 -8.84
C TRP A 63 -14.86 -8.24 -10.31
N LEU A 64 -13.80 -8.73 -10.96
CA LEU A 64 -13.51 -8.43 -12.37
C LEU A 64 -14.64 -8.93 -13.29
N ARG A 65 -15.13 -10.14 -13.06
CA ARG A 65 -16.25 -10.72 -13.83
C ARG A 65 -17.54 -9.94 -13.64
N ALA A 66 -17.82 -9.46 -12.43
CA ALA A 66 -18.98 -8.61 -12.14
C ALA A 66 -18.91 -7.23 -12.81
N GLN A 67 -17.73 -6.79 -13.26
CA GLN A 67 -17.52 -5.51 -13.95
C GLN A 67 -17.48 -5.63 -15.48
N VAL A 68 -17.58 -6.84 -16.05
CA VAL A 68 -17.57 -7.00 -17.51
C VAL A 68 -18.87 -6.45 -18.12
N PRO A 69 -18.81 -5.49 -19.06
CA PRO A 69 -19.99 -4.97 -19.74
C PRO A 69 -20.72 -6.06 -20.55
N PRO A 70 -22.06 -5.97 -20.70
CA PRO A 70 -22.87 -7.03 -21.31
C PRO A 70 -22.59 -7.29 -22.80
N HIS A 71 -21.87 -6.39 -23.48
CA HIS A 71 -21.51 -6.51 -24.90
C HIS A 71 -20.06 -6.96 -25.12
N HIS A 72 -19.33 -7.36 -24.07
CA HIS A 72 -18.01 -7.98 -24.23
C HIS A 72 -18.17 -9.48 -24.49
N GLY A 73 -18.35 -9.82 -25.76
CA GLY A 73 -18.41 -11.16 -26.32
C GLY A 73 -18.00 -11.15 -27.78
#